data_AF-A0A952I7E8-F1
#
_entry.id   AF-A0A952I7E8-F1
#
_cell.length_a   1.000
_cell.length_b   1.000
_cell.length_c   1.000
_cell.angle_alpha   90.00
_cell.angle_beta   90.00
_cell.angle_gamma   90.00
#
_symmetry.space_group_name_H-M   'P 1'
#
loop_
_entity.id
_entity.type
_entity.pdbx_description
1 polymer ?
#
loop_
_entity_poly.entity_id
_entity_poly.type
_entity_poly.pdbx_seq_one_letter_code
_entity_poly.pdbx_strand_id
1 'polypeptide(L)'
;MKAEDVLYPILILGMLIIYYFISGLWSNRRKNKYKKIYQQDVTNSEFAKARHELTLLAIEKKINPKDSLFRVLYGINTFFLRRPDKYGQLSYIILPFEAMVRSLTEIKTKELENKKIENEDLTPVIKKTYYALKNLAFDHSNFTAILLRGFNTYIRIYNTQSKLVLFFKKLISKSPKFYGSIKEEKAKIILEKNINSAKKVLSEISPKNELEEIY
;
A
#
# COMPACT_ATOMS: atom_id res chain seq x y z
N MET A 1 9.16 62.24 1.51
CA MET A 1 8.28 61.11 1.17
C MET A 1 7.03 61.22 2.01
N LYS A 2 5.85 61.27 1.41
CA LYS A 2 4.60 61.26 2.15
C LYS A 2 4.32 59.82 2.60
N ALA A 3 3.70 59.64 3.76
CA ALA A 3 3.33 58.31 4.25
C ALA A 3 2.44 57.54 3.25
N GLU A 4 1.67 58.29 2.45
CA GLU A 4 0.85 57.79 1.35
C GLU A 4 1.67 57.05 0.28
N ASP A 5 2.87 57.54 -0.05
CA ASP A 5 3.75 56.97 -1.09
C ASP A 5 4.23 55.55 -0.73
N VAL A 6 4.23 55.21 0.57
CA VAL A 6 4.64 53.90 1.09
C VAL A 6 3.44 53.00 1.37
N LEU A 7 2.30 53.57 1.75
CA LEU A 7 1.09 52.81 2.10
C LEU A 7 0.46 52.10 0.89
N TYR A 8 0.35 52.79 -0.25
CA TYR A 8 -0.22 52.22 -1.48
C TYR A 8 0.51 50.98 -2.00
N PRO A 9 1.85 50.96 -2.15
CA PRO A 9 2.54 49.77 -2.62
C PRO A 9 2.43 48.59 -1.64
N ILE A 10 2.36 48.84 -0.33
CA ILE A 10 2.12 47.78 0.67
C ILE A 10 0.74 47.16 0.50
N LEU A 11 -0.30 47.97 0.29
CA LEU A 11 -1.67 47.49 0.06
C LEU A 11 -1.77 46.69 -1.25
N ILE A 12 -1.15 47.17 -2.33
CA ILE A 12 -1.10 46.45 -3.61
C ILE A 12 -0.39 45.11 -3.45
N LEU A 13 0.76 45.09 -2.75
CA LEU A 13 1.50 43.85 -2.48
C LEU A 13 0.67 42.88 -1.65
N GLY A 14 -0.03 43.37 -0.62
CA GLY A 14 -0.95 42.57 0.19
C GLY A 14 -2.08 41.95 -0.62
N MET A 15 -2.72 42.74 -1.49
CA MET A 15 -3.76 42.25 -2.40
C MET A 15 -3.22 41.18 -3.37
N LEU A 16 -2.02 41.37 -3.91
CA LEU A 16 -1.37 40.38 -4.78
C LEU A 16 -1.10 39.07 -4.04
N ILE A 17 -0.57 39.13 -2.81
CA ILE A 17 -0.30 37.93 -1.99
C ILE A 17 -1.62 37.16 -1.75
N ILE A 18 -2.70 37.85 -1.38
CA ILE A 18 -4.02 37.23 -1.17
C ILE A 18 -4.53 36.60 -2.46
N TYR A 19 -4.43 37.32 -3.58
CA TYR A 19 -4.85 36.81 -4.89
C TYR A 19 -4.10 35.54 -5.29
N TYR A 20 -2.77 35.51 -5.15
CA TYR A 20 -1.96 34.34 -5.44
C TYR A 20 -2.27 33.18 -4.51
N PHE A 21 -2.51 33.45 -3.22
CA PHE A 21 -2.87 32.43 -2.25
C PHE A 21 -4.21 31.76 -2.59
N ILE A 22 -5.25 32.56 -2.87
CA ILE A 22 -6.57 32.05 -3.27
C ILE A 22 -6.49 31.27 -4.58
N SER A 23 -5.76 31.81 -5.58
CA SER A 23 -5.56 31.16 -6.87
C SER A 23 -4.83 29.82 -6.73
N GLY A 24 -3.81 29.77 -5.86
CA GLY A 24 -3.07 28.54 -5.54
C GLY A 24 -3.96 27.48 -4.88
N LEU A 25 -4.79 27.87 -3.90
CA LEU A 25 -5.76 26.98 -3.27
C LEU A 25 -6.76 26.43 -4.28
N TRP A 26 -7.27 27.27 -5.19
CA TRP A 26 -8.25 26.86 -6.18
C TRP A 26 -7.64 25.92 -7.23
N SER A 27 -6.43 26.21 -7.70
CA SER A 27 -5.66 25.33 -8.59
C SER A 27 -5.42 23.96 -7.94
N ASN A 28 -5.02 23.94 -6.68
CA ASN A 28 -4.79 22.67 -5.96
C ASN A 28 -6.09 21.85 -5.79
N ARG A 29 -7.21 22.51 -5.49
CA ARG A 29 -8.53 21.85 -5.45
C ARG A 29 -8.90 21.23 -6.81
N ARG A 30 -8.72 21.97 -7.91
CA ARG A 30 -8.98 21.46 -9.27
C ARG A 30 -8.06 20.29 -9.60
N LYS A 31 -6.77 20.40 -9.33
CA LYS A 31 -5.78 19.33 -9.53
C LYS A 31 -6.20 18.04 -8.82
N ASN A 32 -6.61 18.14 -7.55
CA ASN A 32 -7.09 16.98 -6.79
C ASN A 32 -8.38 16.41 -7.35
N LYS A 33 -9.32 17.25 -7.81
CA LYS A 33 -10.55 16.79 -8.47
C LYS A 33 -10.24 16.03 -9.76
N TYR A 34 -9.41 16.57 -10.64
CA TYR A 34 -9.02 15.91 -11.89
C TYR A 34 -8.28 14.61 -11.65
N LYS A 35 -7.37 14.58 -10.66
CA LYS A 35 -6.68 13.36 -10.27
C LYS A 35 -7.66 12.25 -9.85
N LYS A 36 -8.68 12.59 -9.03
CA LYS A 36 -9.71 11.62 -8.61
C LYS A 36 -10.53 11.08 -9.76
N ILE A 37 -10.95 11.95 -10.69
CA ILE A 37 -11.70 11.55 -11.90
C ILE A 37 -10.85 10.60 -12.74
N TYR A 38 -9.59 10.97 -13.00
CA TYR A 38 -8.67 10.14 -13.76
C TYR A 38 -8.45 8.75 -13.12
N GLN A 39 -8.23 8.70 -11.80
CA GLN A 39 -8.07 7.42 -11.08
C GLN A 39 -9.34 6.56 -11.14
N GLN A 40 -10.51 7.18 -11.04
CA GLN A 40 -11.79 6.50 -11.18
C GLN A 40 -11.96 5.91 -12.59
N ASP A 41 -11.62 6.67 -13.63
CA ASP A 41 -11.69 6.23 -15.03
C ASP A 41 -10.74 5.07 -15.30
N VAL A 42 -9.50 5.15 -14.80
CA VAL A 42 -8.52 4.05 -14.91
C VAL A 42 -9.04 2.79 -14.22
N THR A 43 -9.53 2.91 -12.99
CA THR A 43 -10.08 1.77 -12.22
C THR A 43 -11.28 1.15 -12.93
N ASN A 44 -12.19 1.99 -13.43
CA ASN A 44 -13.37 1.57 -14.18
C ASN A 44 -12.98 0.85 -15.48
N SER A 45 -11.99 1.37 -16.21
CA SER A 45 -11.44 0.74 -17.41
C SER A 45 -10.87 -0.65 -17.12
N GLU A 46 -10.13 -0.84 -16.02
CA GLU A 46 -9.56 -2.14 -15.68
C GLU A 46 -10.64 -3.18 -15.30
N PHE A 47 -11.66 -2.78 -14.53
CA PHE A 47 -12.80 -3.64 -14.26
C PHE A 47 -13.58 -3.99 -15.55
N ALA A 48 -13.71 -3.04 -16.48
CA ALA A 48 -14.40 -3.26 -17.75
C ALA A 48 -13.62 -4.25 -18.63
N LYS A 49 -12.30 -4.10 -18.73
CA LYS A 49 -11.41 -5.03 -19.45
C LYS A 49 -11.48 -6.44 -18.84
N ALA A 50 -11.43 -6.56 -17.52
CA ALA A 50 -11.53 -7.85 -16.83
C ALA A 50 -12.88 -8.54 -17.11
N ARG A 51 -13.99 -7.80 -17.00
CA ARG A 51 -15.33 -8.33 -17.32
C ARG A 51 -15.48 -8.71 -18.78
N HIS A 52 -14.92 -7.90 -19.69
CA HIS A 52 -14.98 -8.16 -21.13
C HIS A 52 -14.25 -9.46 -21.47
N GLU A 53 -13.02 -9.65 -20.99
CA GLU A 53 -12.28 -10.91 -21.20
C GLU A 53 -13.00 -12.11 -20.59
N LEU A 54 -13.54 -11.98 -19.38
CA LEU A 54 -14.31 -13.04 -18.77
C LEU A 54 -15.53 -13.43 -19.62
N THR A 55 -16.19 -12.43 -20.22
CA THR A 55 -17.34 -12.64 -21.11
C THR A 55 -16.91 -13.29 -22.42
N LEU A 56 -15.79 -12.88 -23.02
CA LEU A 56 -15.24 -13.50 -24.22
C LEU A 56 -14.93 -14.98 -24.00
N LEU A 57 -14.29 -15.33 -22.89
CA LEU A 57 -13.97 -16.72 -22.55
C LEU A 57 -15.24 -17.59 -22.39
N ALA A 58 -16.32 -17.01 -21.88
CA ALA A 58 -17.62 -17.68 -21.82
C ALA A 58 -18.27 -17.85 -23.20
N ILE A 59 -18.18 -16.84 -24.08
CA ILE A 59 -18.70 -16.90 -25.46
C ILE A 59 -17.93 -17.96 -26.27
N GLU A 60 -16.60 -17.99 -26.13
CA GLU A 60 -15.72 -18.98 -26.74
C GLU A 60 -15.87 -20.39 -26.14
N LYS A 61 -16.77 -20.57 -25.16
CA LYS A 61 -17.03 -21.83 -24.45
C LYS A 61 -15.80 -22.41 -23.73
N LYS A 62 -14.76 -21.59 -23.49
CA LYS A 62 -13.59 -21.96 -22.68
C LYS A 62 -13.93 -22.06 -21.20
N ILE A 63 -14.94 -21.31 -20.76
CA ILE A 63 -15.41 -21.29 -19.37
C ILE A 63 -16.92 -21.46 -19.34
N ASN A 64 -17.42 -22.23 -18.37
CA ASN A 64 -18.85 -22.37 -18.13
C ASN A 64 -19.38 -21.20 -17.28
N PRO A 65 -20.37 -20.41 -17.74
CA PRO A 65 -20.98 -19.34 -16.94
C PRO A 65 -21.63 -19.79 -15.64
N LYS A 66 -21.98 -21.09 -15.51
CA LYS A 66 -22.54 -21.67 -14.29
C LYS A 66 -21.48 -21.93 -13.21
N ASP A 67 -20.20 -21.86 -13.56
CA ASP A 67 -19.10 -22.05 -12.63
C ASP A 67 -19.16 -21.01 -11.49
N SER A 68 -18.77 -21.42 -10.28
CA SER A 68 -18.75 -20.56 -9.09
C SER A 68 -17.75 -19.42 -9.28
N LEU A 69 -16.57 -19.72 -9.81
CA LEU A 69 -15.50 -18.74 -10.00
C LEU A 69 -15.87 -17.68 -11.04
N PHE A 70 -16.48 -18.09 -12.17
CA PHE A 70 -17.02 -17.16 -13.15
C PHE A 70 -18.01 -16.18 -12.51
N ARG A 71 -18.99 -16.70 -11.75
CA ARG A 71 -20.02 -15.88 -11.10
C ARG A 71 -19.43 -14.92 -10.07
N VAL A 72 -18.42 -15.34 -9.32
CA VAL A 72 -17.71 -14.48 -8.36
C VAL A 72 -16.97 -13.36 -9.09
N LEU A 73 -16.12 -13.67 -10.07
CA LEU A 73 -15.36 -12.66 -10.81
C LEU A 73 -16.27 -11.70 -11.57
N TYR A 74 -17.32 -12.22 -12.22
CA TYR A 74 -18.31 -11.41 -12.92
C TYR A 74 -19.08 -10.52 -11.95
N GLY A 75 -19.48 -11.06 -10.79
CA GLY A 75 -20.18 -10.34 -9.73
C GLY A 75 -19.35 -9.19 -9.17
N ILE A 76 -18.08 -9.45 -8.83
CA ILE A 76 -17.12 -8.44 -8.37
C ILE A 76 -16.97 -7.35 -9.42
N ASN A 77 -16.60 -7.70 -10.65
CA ASN A 77 -16.36 -6.72 -11.70
C ASN A 77 -17.63 -5.89 -11.98
N THR A 78 -18.80 -6.52 -12.02
CA THR A 78 -20.08 -5.82 -12.24
C THR A 78 -20.47 -4.93 -11.06
N PHE A 79 -20.24 -5.35 -9.83
CA PHE A 79 -20.54 -4.58 -8.62
C PHE A 79 -19.75 -3.27 -8.61
N PHE A 80 -18.44 -3.34 -8.85
CA PHE A 80 -17.58 -2.16 -8.88
C PHE A 80 -17.92 -1.24 -10.06
N LEU A 81 -18.10 -1.77 -11.28
CA LEU A 81 -18.50 -0.98 -12.45
C LEU A 81 -19.80 -0.17 -12.24
N ARG A 82 -20.74 -0.68 -11.45
CA ARG A 82 -22.04 -0.03 -11.19
C ARG A 82 -21.98 1.09 -10.17
N ARG A 83 -20.94 1.16 -9.33
CA ARG A 83 -20.85 2.09 -8.20
C ARG A 83 -19.51 2.84 -8.14
N PRO A 84 -19.10 3.52 -9.23
CA PRO A 84 -17.85 4.26 -9.24
C PRO A 84 -17.86 5.47 -8.29
N ASP A 85 -19.05 6.00 -7.97
CA ASP A 85 -19.27 7.03 -6.94
C ASP A 85 -18.89 6.56 -5.52
N LYS A 86 -18.86 5.25 -5.28
CA LYS A 86 -18.56 4.64 -3.97
C LYS A 86 -17.13 4.14 -3.83
N TYR A 87 -16.26 4.31 -4.83
CA TYR A 87 -14.88 3.81 -4.76
C TYR A 87 -14.11 4.34 -3.56
N GLY A 88 -14.32 5.60 -3.17
CA GLY A 88 -13.76 6.13 -1.93
C GLY A 88 -14.10 5.29 -0.70
N GLN A 89 -15.37 4.90 -0.54
CA GLN A 89 -15.84 4.12 0.61
C GLN A 89 -15.42 2.65 0.51
N LEU A 90 -15.50 2.08 -0.70
CA LEU A 90 -15.15 0.69 -0.94
C LEU A 90 -13.64 0.43 -0.79
N SER A 91 -12.79 1.43 -1.02
CA SER A 91 -11.34 1.33 -0.84
C SER A 91 -10.92 0.94 0.58
N TYR A 92 -11.73 1.31 1.58
CA TYR A 92 -11.48 0.94 2.99
C TYR A 92 -11.82 -0.51 3.31
N ILE A 93 -12.70 -1.12 2.53
CA ILE A 93 -13.24 -2.48 2.76
C ILE A 93 -12.53 -3.50 1.86
N ILE A 94 -11.61 -3.06 0.98
CA ILE A 94 -10.95 -3.95 0.02
C ILE A 94 -9.79 -4.75 0.60
N LEU A 95 -9.23 -4.41 1.77
CA LEU A 95 -8.18 -5.23 2.38
C LEU A 95 -8.55 -6.73 2.52
N PRO A 96 -9.76 -7.10 2.98
CA PRO A 96 -10.20 -8.50 2.95
C PRO A 96 -10.43 -9.04 1.52
N PHE A 97 -10.80 -8.21 0.54
CA PHE A 97 -10.94 -8.63 -0.86
C PHE A 97 -9.59 -8.88 -1.54
N GLU A 98 -8.56 -8.08 -1.22
CA GLU A 98 -7.20 -8.31 -1.69
C GLU A 98 -6.64 -9.60 -1.10
N ALA A 99 -6.87 -9.85 0.20
CA ALA A 99 -6.54 -11.11 0.84
C ALA A 99 -7.28 -12.29 0.20
N MET A 100 -8.57 -12.14 -0.13
CA MET A 100 -9.38 -13.16 -0.82
C MET A 100 -8.93 -13.39 -2.26
N VAL A 101 -8.60 -12.36 -3.03
CA VAL A 101 -8.11 -12.53 -4.41
C VAL A 101 -6.70 -13.09 -4.41
N ARG A 102 -5.83 -12.65 -3.50
CA ARG A 102 -4.50 -13.20 -3.32
C ARG A 102 -4.56 -14.66 -2.87
N SER A 103 -5.44 -15.01 -1.94
CA SER A 103 -5.66 -16.40 -1.55
C SER A 103 -6.25 -17.21 -2.72
N LEU A 104 -7.17 -16.67 -3.52
CA LEU A 104 -7.65 -17.35 -4.74
C LEU A 104 -6.54 -17.53 -5.79
N THR A 105 -5.52 -16.66 -5.80
CA THR A 105 -4.36 -16.76 -6.69
C THR A 105 -3.32 -17.75 -6.12
N GLU A 106 -3.08 -17.75 -4.81
CA GLU A 106 -2.12 -18.60 -4.09
C GLU A 106 -2.62 -20.04 -3.83
N ILE A 107 -3.92 -20.21 -3.52
CA ILE A 107 -4.59 -21.52 -3.43
C ILE A 107 -4.55 -22.19 -4.80
N LYS A 108 -4.76 -21.42 -5.87
CA LYS A 108 -4.60 -21.93 -7.22
C LYS A 108 -3.16 -22.33 -7.52
N THR A 109 -2.12 -21.59 -7.12
CA THR A 109 -0.74 -22.05 -7.39
C THR A 109 -0.37 -23.34 -6.66
N LYS A 110 -0.90 -23.61 -5.46
CA LYS A 110 -0.66 -24.89 -4.75
C LYS A 110 -1.52 -26.07 -5.24
N GLU A 111 -2.75 -25.83 -5.72
CA GLU A 111 -3.58 -26.88 -6.33
C GLU A 111 -3.25 -27.11 -7.83
N LEU A 112 -2.76 -26.09 -8.56
CA LEU A 112 -2.34 -26.17 -9.97
C LEU A 112 -1.05 -26.95 -10.16
N GLU A 113 -0.17 -27.03 -9.16
CA GLU A 113 1.01 -27.90 -9.21
C GLU A 113 0.61 -29.40 -9.20
N ASN A 114 -0.54 -29.74 -8.60
CA ASN A 114 -1.04 -31.11 -8.53
C ASN A 114 -2.12 -31.45 -9.58
N LYS A 115 -2.80 -30.45 -10.15
CA LYS A 115 -3.71 -30.60 -11.31
C LYS A 115 -3.24 -29.72 -12.46
N LYS A 116 -2.32 -30.28 -13.26
CA LYS A 116 -1.98 -29.76 -14.59
C LYS A 116 -3.28 -29.69 -15.40
N ILE A 117 -3.65 -28.49 -15.87
CA ILE A 117 -4.85 -28.17 -16.70
C ILE A 117 -6.09 -27.94 -15.82
N GLU A 118 -6.59 -26.70 -15.67
CA GLU A 118 -7.84 -26.33 -16.36
C GLU A 118 -8.13 -24.82 -16.52
N ASN A 119 -7.23 -23.88 -16.20
CA ASN A 119 -7.62 -22.45 -16.18
C ASN A 119 -6.53 -21.43 -16.56
N GLU A 120 -5.62 -21.77 -17.49
CA GLU A 120 -4.69 -20.76 -18.05
C GLU A 120 -5.43 -19.52 -18.58
N ASP A 121 -6.59 -19.74 -19.21
CA ASP A 121 -7.46 -18.69 -19.75
C ASP A 121 -8.00 -17.70 -18.70
N LEU A 122 -8.19 -18.12 -17.44
CA LEU A 122 -8.70 -17.25 -16.36
C LEU A 122 -7.62 -16.37 -15.73
N THR A 123 -6.35 -16.74 -15.88
CA THR A 123 -5.21 -16.01 -15.33
C THR A 123 -5.20 -14.53 -15.73
N PRO A 124 -5.38 -14.14 -17.00
CA PRO A 124 -5.45 -12.72 -17.39
C PRO A 124 -6.62 -11.99 -16.71
N VAL A 125 -7.80 -12.62 -16.59
CA VAL A 125 -8.97 -12.03 -15.93
C VAL A 125 -8.70 -11.78 -14.44
N ILE A 126 -8.14 -12.77 -13.75
CA ILE A 126 -7.80 -12.66 -12.32
C ILE A 126 -6.77 -11.55 -12.12
N LYS A 127 -5.73 -11.49 -12.97
CA LYS A 127 -4.70 -10.46 -12.92
C LYS A 127 -5.28 -9.06 -13.12
N LYS A 128 -6.18 -8.85 -14.09
CA LYS A 128 -6.84 -7.56 -14.30
C LYS A 128 -7.79 -7.19 -13.17
N THR A 129 -8.55 -8.15 -12.66
CA THR A 129 -9.43 -7.96 -11.50
C THR A 129 -8.62 -7.55 -10.27
N TYR A 130 -7.47 -8.19 -10.04
CA TYR A 130 -6.53 -7.83 -8.99
C TYR A 130 -5.95 -6.42 -9.17
N TYR A 131 -5.51 -6.05 -10.39
CA TYR A 131 -5.03 -4.69 -10.65
C TYR A 131 -6.13 -3.63 -10.43
N ALA A 132 -7.37 -3.91 -10.83
CA ALA A 132 -8.48 -3.02 -10.60
C ALA A 132 -8.76 -2.83 -9.10
N LEU A 133 -8.75 -3.91 -8.32
CA LEU A 133 -8.90 -3.85 -6.86
C LEU A 133 -7.74 -3.13 -6.19
N LYS A 134 -6.50 -3.36 -6.65
CA LYS A 134 -5.32 -2.64 -6.18
C LYS A 134 -5.42 -1.14 -6.45
N ASN A 135 -5.77 -0.74 -7.67
CA ASN A 135 -6.00 0.68 -7.97
C ASN A 135 -7.08 1.24 -7.04
N LEU A 136 -8.17 0.49 -6.82
CA LEU A 136 -9.22 0.93 -5.91
C LEU A 136 -8.74 1.12 -4.46
N ALA A 137 -7.92 0.19 -3.93
CA ALA A 137 -7.37 0.26 -2.58
C ALA A 137 -6.33 1.38 -2.39
N PHE A 138 -5.44 1.58 -3.37
CA PHE A 138 -4.30 2.49 -3.24
C PHE A 138 -4.62 3.91 -3.74
N ASP A 139 -5.42 4.05 -4.80
CA ASP A 139 -5.68 5.36 -5.42
C ASP A 139 -6.80 6.16 -4.73
N HIS A 140 -7.80 5.47 -4.19
CA HIS A 140 -8.90 6.10 -3.44
C HIS A 140 -8.64 6.13 -1.92
N SER A 141 -7.68 5.30 -1.48
CA SER A 141 -7.03 5.24 -0.17
C SER A 141 -6.26 6.47 0.31
N ASN A 142 -6.87 7.62 0.67
CA ASN A 142 -6.08 8.69 1.32
C ASN A 142 -5.36 8.18 2.59
N PHE A 143 -5.99 7.27 3.34
CA PHE A 143 -5.45 6.69 4.57
C PHE A 143 -4.38 5.61 4.28
N THR A 144 -4.58 4.79 3.25
CA THR A 144 -3.61 3.80 2.76
C THR A 144 -2.36 4.48 2.20
N ALA A 145 -2.51 5.55 1.44
CA ALA A 145 -1.39 6.38 1.00
C ALA A 145 -0.67 7.09 2.16
N ILE A 146 -1.37 7.51 3.20
CA ILE A 146 -0.78 8.07 4.43
C ILE A 146 -0.05 6.97 5.21
N LEU A 147 -0.62 5.78 5.38
CA LEU A 147 -0.01 4.64 6.06
C LEU A 147 1.22 4.15 5.30
N LEU A 148 1.16 4.03 3.98
CA LEU A 148 2.30 3.64 3.15
C LEU A 148 3.38 4.72 3.15
N ARG A 149 3.02 6.02 3.09
CA ARG A 149 4.00 7.10 3.27
C ARG A 149 4.60 7.06 4.67
N GLY A 150 3.80 6.82 5.70
CA GLY A 150 4.25 6.67 7.08
C GLY A 150 5.20 5.47 7.25
N PHE A 151 4.85 4.33 6.66
CA PHE A 151 5.63 3.09 6.69
C PHE A 151 6.93 3.21 5.88
N ASN A 152 6.88 3.83 4.71
CA ASN A 152 8.07 4.09 3.89
C ASN A 152 8.98 5.15 4.53
N THR A 153 8.39 6.15 5.22
CA THR A 153 9.14 7.11 6.05
C THR A 153 9.77 6.41 7.24
N TYR A 154 9.05 5.49 7.90
CA TYR A 154 9.53 4.67 9.01
C TYR A 154 10.69 3.77 8.56
N ILE A 155 10.57 3.03 7.45
CA ILE A 155 11.65 2.23 6.86
C ILE A 155 12.84 3.12 6.51
N ARG A 156 12.62 4.31 5.94
CA ARG A 156 13.68 5.25 5.59
C ARG A 156 14.39 5.78 6.83
N ILE A 157 13.67 6.11 7.91
CA ILE A 157 14.23 6.49 9.20
C ILE A 157 15.01 5.33 9.81
N TYR A 158 14.47 4.11 9.79
CA TYR A 158 15.12 2.90 10.30
C TYR A 158 16.41 2.58 9.53
N ASN A 159 16.39 2.70 8.19
CA ASN A 159 17.57 2.56 7.34
C ASN A 159 18.57 3.72 7.51
N THR A 160 18.11 4.90 7.88
CA THR A 160 19.00 6.04 8.18
C THR A 160 19.63 5.86 9.56
N GLN A 161 18.89 5.33 10.53
CA GLN A 161 19.41 4.95 11.84
C GLN A 161 20.40 3.79 11.73
N SER A 162 20.16 2.77 10.91
CA SER A 162 21.12 1.69 10.70
C SER A 162 22.41 2.19 10.02
N LYS A 163 22.31 3.13 9.07
CA LYS A 163 23.46 3.83 8.48
C LYS A 163 24.19 4.73 9.49
N LEU A 164 23.48 5.42 10.37
CA LEU A 164 24.07 6.20 11.48
C LEU A 164 24.79 5.28 12.48
N VAL A 165 24.21 4.15 12.86
CA VAL A 165 24.84 3.14 13.72
C VAL A 165 26.10 2.56 13.06
N LEU A 166 26.06 2.28 11.76
CA LEU A 166 27.24 1.86 10.99
C LEU A 166 28.30 2.97 10.90
N PHE A 167 27.89 4.22 10.73
CA PHE A 167 28.76 5.39 10.72
C PHE A 167 29.43 5.60 12.08
N PHE A 168 28.68 5.53 13.18
CA PHE A 168 29.21 5.61 14.55
C PHE A 168 30.11 4.41 14.87
N LYS A 169 29.76 3.18 14.48
CA LYS A 169 30.67 2.02 14.60
C LYS A 169 31.99 2.27 13.86
N LYS A 170 31.94 2.83 12.66
CA LYS A 170 33.12 3.16 11.85
C LYS A 170 33.94 4.32 12.42
N LEU A 171 33.29 5.26 13.12
CA LEU A 171 33.92 6.37 13.85
C LEU A 171 34.59 5.88 15.13
N ILE A 172 33.92 5.00 15.88
CA ILE A 172 34.41 4.37 17.11
C ILE A 172 35.58 3.44 16.79
N SER A 173 35.51 2.65 15.70
CA SER A 173 36.59 1.74 15.29
C SER A 173 37.85 2.48 14.78
N LYS A 174 37.72 3.75 14.37
CA LYS A 174 38.85 4.59 13.91
C LYS A 174 39.51 5.42 15.03
N SER A 175 38.94 5.44 16.24
CA SER A 175 39.46 6.22 17.37
C SER A 175 39.68 5.33 18.61
N PRO A 176 40.73 4.49 18.62
CA PRO A 176 40.94 3.48 19.66
C PRO A 176 41.37 4.04 21.02
N LYS A 177 41.25 5.35 21.27
CA LYS A 177 41.83 6.01 22.46
C LYS A 177 40.83 6.61 23.46
N PHE A 178 39.50 6.48 23.27
CA PHE A 178 38.57 7.27 24.10
C PHE A 178 37.40 6.56 24.80
N TYR A 179 37.27 5.24 24.75
CA TYR A 179 36.27 4.55 25.58
C TYR A 179 36.91 3.41 26.36
N GLY A 180 37.18 3.69 27.63
CA GLY A 180 37.70 2.74 28.61
C GLY A 180 36.76 1.56 28.85
N SER A 181 37.41 0.44 29.15
CA SER A 181 36.95 -0.94 29.28
C SER A 181 35.79 -1.24 30.25
N ILE A 182 35.16 -0.23 30.86
CA ILE A 182 34.15 -0.44 31.92
C ILE A 182 32.70 -0.32 31.40
N LYS A 183 32.49 0.32 30.24
CA LYS A 183 31.15 0.48 29.65
C LYS A 183 30.75 -0.65 28.69
N GLU A 184 31.69 -1.32 28.04
CA GLU A 184 31.38 -2.41 27.09
C GLU A 184 30.83 -3.65 27.78
N GLU A 185 31.38 -4.02 28.94
CA GLU A 185 30.92 -5.21 29.67
C GLU A 185 29.50 -4.99 30.23
N LYS A 186 29.24 -3.81 30.83
CA LYS A 186 27.88 -3.44 31.27
C LYS A 186 26.89 -3.32 30.10
N ALA A 187 27.31 -2.76 28.96
CA ALA A 187 26.46 -2.67 27.78
C ALA A 187 26.16 -4.07 27.21
N LYS A 188 27.13 -4.97 27.17
CA LYS A 188 26.97 -6.35 26.70
C LYS A 188 26.02 -7.14 27.61
N ILE A 189 26.16 -7.00 28.93
CA ILE A 189 25.26 -7.63 29.92
C ILE A 189 23.82 -7.12 29.76
N ILE A 190 23.61 -5.82 29.56
CA ILE A 190 22.27 -5.25 29.36
C ILE A 190 21.66 -5.74 28.03
N LEU A 191 22.47 -5.85 26.98
CA LEU A 191 22.02 -6.30 25.66
C LEU A 191 21.65 -7.79 25.66
N GLU A 192 22.43 -8.64 26.32
CA GLU A 192 22.13 -10.06 26.49
C GLU A 192 20.88 -10.29 27.35
N LYS A 193 20.70 -9.50 28.43
CA LYS A 193 19.49 -9.57 29.27
C LYS A 193 18.24 -9.18 28.48
N ASN A 194 18.32 -8.17 27.63
CA ASN A 194 17.21 -7.73 26.78
C ASN A 194 16.88 -8.75 25.67
N ILE A 195 17.90 -9.36 25.04
CA ILE A 195 17.71 -10.41 24.03
C ILE A 195 17.05 -11.65 24.65
N ASN A 196 17.49 -12.07 25.84
CA ASN A 196 16.90 -13.23 26.50
C ASN A 196 15.47 -12.98 26.99
N SER A 197 15.18 -11.76 27.46
CA SER A 197 13.82 -11.34 27.80
C SER A 197 12.91 -11.33 26.57
N ALA A 198 13.38 -10.83 25.43
CA ALA A 198 12.65 -10.85 24.17
C ALA A 198 12.41 -12.28 23.65
N LYS A 199 13.39 -13.17 23.75
CA LYS A 199 13.23 -14.61 23.40
C LYS A 199 12.19 -15.30 24.28
N LYS A 200 12.16 -15.01 25.58
CA LYS A 200 11.18 -15.57 26.51
C LYS A 200 9.74 -15.13 26.16
N VAL A 201 9.55 -13.84 25.90
CA VAL A 201 8.26 -13.30 25.46
C VAL A 201 7.83 -13.91 24.11
N LEU A 202 8.76 -14.10 23.17
CA LEU A 202 8.47 -14.76 21.88
C LEU A 202 8.11 -16.25 22.02
N SER A 203 8.71 -16.97 22.98
CA SER A 203 8.33 -18.37 23.28
C SER A 203 7.00 -18.50 24.02
N GLU A 204 6.58 -17.46 24.75
CA GLU A 204 5.27 -17.41 25.42
C GLU A 204 4.15 -17.04 24.43
N ILE A 205 4.46 -16.27 23.37
CA ILE A 205 3.50 -15.85 22.34
C ILE A 205 3.35 -16.92 21.23
N SER A 206 4.35 -17.78 21.03
CA SER A 206 4.31 -18.88 20.05
C SER A 206 4.28 -20.22 20.77
N PRO A 207 3.10 -20.74 21.18
CA PRO A 207 3.01 -22.09 21.70
C PRO A 207 3.44 -23.06 20.59
N LYS A 208 4.49 -23.82 20.89
CA LYS A 208 5.20 -24.73 19.98
C LYS A 208 4.38 -25.95 19.52
N ASN A 209 3.05 -25.97 19.68
CA ASN A 209 2.21 -27.18 19.59
C ASN A 209 1.02 -27.08 18.63
N GLU A 210 1.16 -26.48 17.44
CA GLU A 210 0.15 -26.65 16.37
C GLU A 210 0.75 -26.99 14.98
N LEU A 211 2.03 -27.41 14.92
CA LEU A 211 2.66 -27.83 13.65
C LEU A 211 3.17 -29.29 13.62
N GLU A 212 2.81 -30.12 14.61
CA GLU A 212 3.14 -31.56 14.62
C GLU A 212 1.93 -32.50 14.51
N GLU A 213 0.69 -32.00 14.31
CA GLU A 213 -0.50 -32.86 14.09
C GLU A 213 -1.10 -32.79 12.67
N ILE A 214 -0.35 -32.27 11.69
CA ILE A 214 -0.70 -32.43 10.27
C ILE A 214 0.53 -32.95 9.51
N TYR A 215 0.97 -34.16 9.85
CA TYR A 215 1.58 -35.14 8.95
C TYR A 215 1.40 -36.54 9.51
#